data_AF-A0A202E5G9-F1
#
_entry.id   AF-A0A202E5G9-F1
#
_cell.length_a   1.000
_cell.length_b   1.000
_cell.length_c   1.000
_cell.angle_alpha   90.00
_cell.angle_beta   90.00
_cell.angle_gamma   90.00
#
_symmetry.space_group_name_H-M   'P 1'
#
loop_
_entity.id
_entity.type
_entity.pdbx_description
1 polymer ?
#
loop_
_entity_poly.entity_id
_entity_poly.type
_entity_poly.pdbx_seq_one_letter_code
_entity_poly.pdbx_strand_id
1 'polypeptide(L)'
;MSETLEYADRTFELIGYGFAVPAFAIFAALGVYVLESVVYGTIMGVFAGGGTVLYAPWRLRLSAVQKESDETVPFAAAVRRAGGNAQLAMLGQGLYLGAFAMFTIAFVFAGPNLLVGLAVAVPIAVFAPYVGSTLIERTSHE
;
A
#
# COMPACT_ATOMS: atom_id res chain seq x y z
N MET A 1 30.50 5.07 3.36
CA MET A 1 29.26 5.84 3.11
C MET A 1 28.29 5.09 2.17
N SER A 2 28.74 4.15 1.33
CA SER A 2 27.88 3.27 0.53
C SER A 2 27.22 2.14 1.35
N GLU A 3 27.98 1.46 2.22
CA GLU A 3 27.45 0.35 3.04
C GLU A 3 26.29 0.76 3.96
N THR A 4 26.32 1.99 4.49
CA THR A 4 25.29 2.50 5.40
C THR A 4 23.94 2.73 4.71
N LEU A 5 23.95 3.16 3.44
CA LEU A 5 22.73 3.34 2.64
C LEU A 5 22.14 1.99 2.23
N GLU A 6 23.00 1.05 1.82
CA GLU A 6 22.59 -0.30 1.45
C GLU A 6 21.99 -1.07 2.64
N TYR A 7 22.56 -0.90 3.84
CA TYR A 7 22.04 -1.51 5.06
C TYR A 7 20.68 -0.93 5.50
N ALA A 8 20.49 0.39 5.34
CA ALA A 8 19.22 1.05 5.61
C ALA A 8 18.13 0.58 4.64
N ASP A 9 18.45 0.46 3.35
CA ASP A 9 17.53 -0.02 2.33
C ASP A 9 17.09 -1.46 2.57
N ARG A 10 18.04 -2.36 2.89
CA ARG A 10 17.72 -3.74 3.24
C ARG A 10 16.86 -3.87 4.50
N THR A 11 17.05 -2.97 5.46
CA THR A 11 16.25 -2.93 6.70
C THR A 11 14.82 -2.50 6.40
N PHE A 12 14.61 -1.48 5.57
CA PHE A 12 13.26 -1.06 5.17
C PHE A 12 12.51 -2.12 4.36
N GLU A 13 13.21 -2.85 3.48
CA GLU A 13 12.61 -3.98 2.76
C GLU A 13 12.21 -5.12 3.71
N LEU A 14 13.08 -5.52 4.63
CA LEU A 14 12.78 -6.53 5.66
C LEU A 14 11.56 -6.15 6.49
N ILE A 15 11.44 -4.87 6.85
CA ILE A 15 10.25 -4.37 7.55
C ILE A 15 9.02 -4.45 6.65
N GLY A 16 9.14 -4.09 5.36
CA GLY A 16 8.07 -4.23 4.37
C GLY A 16 7.54 -5.66 4.28
N TYR A 17 8.44 -6.65 4.19
CA TYR A 17 8.08 -8.07 4.24
C TYR A 17 7.46 -8.46 5.59
N GLY A 18 8.01 -7.95 6.70
CA GLY A 18 7.50 -8.18 8.05
C GLY A 18 6.06 -7.73 8.24
N PHE A 19 5.64 -6.62 7.60
CA PHE A 19 4.25 -6.17 7.60
C PHE A 19 3.37 -6.87 6.56
N ALA A 20 3.95 -7.37 5.47
CA ALA A 20 3.20 -8.02 4.40
C ALA A 20 2.60 -9.36 4.83
N VAL A 21 3.33 -10.15 5.61
CA VAL A 21 2.86 -11.46 6.10
C VAL A 21 1.59 -11.34 6.95
N PRO A 22 1.52 -10.51 8.01
CA PRO A 22 0.30 -10.35 8.79
C PRO A 22 -0.82 -9.72 7.96
N ALA A 23 -0.53 -8.77 7.06
CA ALA A 23 -1.54 -8.21 6.16
C ALA A 23 -2.17 -9.28 5.26
N PHE A 24 -1.35 -10.14 4.64
CA PHE A 24 -1.83 -11.29 3.87
C PHE A 24 -2.67 -12.21 4.74
N ALA A 25 -2.16 -12.60 5.91
CA ALA A 25 -2.81 -13.56 6.79
C ALA A 25 -4.17 -13.07 7.29
N ILE A 26 -4.28 -11.79 7.66
CA ILE A 26 -5.54 -11.18 8.12
C ILE A 26 -6.58 -11.22 7.01
N PHE A 27 -6.25 -10.76 5.80
CA PHE A 27 -7.22 -10.74 4.69
C PHE A 27 -7.56 -12.12 4.17
N ALA A 28 -6.60 -13.05 4.16
CA ALA A 28 -6.87 -14.45 3.87
C ALA A 28 -7.83 -15.06 4.90
N ALA A 29 -7.58 -14.83 6.19
CA ALA A 29 -8.45 -15.28 7.27
C ALA A 29 -9.86 -14.67 7.16
N LEU A 30 -9.97 -13.37 6.86
CA LEU A 30 -11.28 -12.74 6.62
C LEU A 30 -12.03 -13.41 5.47
N GLY A 31 -11.37 -13.73 4.35
CA GLY A 31 -12.05 -14.42 3.26
C GLY A 31 -12.48 -15.85 3.62
N VAL A 32 -11.66 -16.59 4.38
CA VAL A 32 -11.99 -17.96 4.80
C VAL A 32 -13.09 -17.99 5.84
N TYR A 33 -12.98 -17.19 6.91
CA TYR A 33 -13.88 -17.27 8.06
C TYR A 33 -15.13 -16.40 7.94
N VAL A 34 -15.04 -15.28 7.21
CA VAL A 34 -16.16 -14.32 7.11
C VAL A 34 -16.88 -14.45 5.78
N LEU A 35 -16.14 -14.66 4.69
CA LEU A 35 -16.71 -14.79 3.35
C LEU A 35 -16.83 -16.25 2.89
N GLU A 36 -16.44 -17.21 3.73
CA GLU A 36 -16.50 -18.65 3.47
C GLU A 36 -15.86 -19.07 2.13
N SER A 37 -14.83 -18.34 1.68
CA SER A 37 -14.16 -18.57 0.40
C SER A 37 -12.65 -18.42 0.51
N VAL A 38 -11.97 -19.58 0.43
CA VAL A 38 -10.51 -19.67 0.45
C VAL A 38 -9.89 -18.94 -0.73
N VAL A 39 -10.44 -19.11 -1.94
CA VAL A 39 -9.89 -18.49 -3.15
C VAL A 39 -10.02 -16.97 -3.07
N TYR A 40 -11.20 -16.47 -2.70
CA TYR A 40 -11.43 -15.03 -2.57
C TYR A 40 -10.54 -14.42 -1.47
N GLY A 41 -10.46 -15.07 -0.31
CA GLY A 41 -9.56 -14.68 0.78
C GLY A 41 -8.10 -14.65 0.37
N THR A 42 -7.62 -15.67 -0.34
CA THR A 42 -6.24 -15.73 -0.81
C THR A 42 -5.92 -14.55 -1.73
N ILE A 43 -6.82 -14.23 -2.67
CA ILE A 43 -6.62 -13.09 -3.57
C ILE A 43 -6.63 -11.77 -2.80
N MET A 44 -7.56 -11.56 -1.87
CA MET A 44 -7.55 -10.39 -0.98
C MET A 44 -6.23 -10.30 -0.20
N GLY A 45 -5.75 -11.43 0.33
CA GLY A 45 -4.47 -11.54 1.01
C GLY A 45 -3.31 -11.13 0.13
N VAL A 46 -3.27 -11.56 -1.14
CA VAL A 46 -2.24 -11.16 -2.10
C VAL A 46 -2.28 -9.66 -2.37
N PHE A 47 -3.47 -9.07 -2.55
CA PHE A 47 -3.61 -7.63 -2.72
C PHE A 47 -3.12 -6.86 -1.49
N ALA A 48 -3.51 -7.29 -0.29
CA ALA A 48 -3.10 -6.64 0.96
C ALA A 48 -1.59 -6.81 1.23
N GLY A 49 -1.09 -8.04 1.16
CA GLY A 49 0.32 -8.35 1.39
C GLY A 49 1.22 -7.71 0.33
N GLY A 50 0.91 -7.90 -0.95
CA GLY A 50 1.64 -7.29 -2.06
C GLY A 50 1.61 -5.77 -2.01
N GLY A 51 0.45 -5.17 -1.71
CA GLY A 51 0.32 -3.74 -1.49
C GLY A 51 1.22 -3.24 -0.35
N THR A 52 1.29 -3.99 0.75
CA THR A 52 2.11 -3.66 1.92
C THR A 52 3.61 -3.72 1.61
N VAL A 53 4.08 -4.72 0.85
CA VAL A 53 5.49 -4.80 0.42
C VAL A 53 5.91 -3.55 -0.34
N LEU A 54 5.06 -3.08 -1.25
CA LEU A 54 5.36 -1.92 -2.09
C LEU A 54 5.23 -0.58 -1.34
N TYR A 55 4.29 -0.49 -0.41
CA TYR A 55 3.93 0.75 0.26
C TYR A 55 4.69 1.02 1.56
N ALA A 56 4.88 0.01 2.39
CA ALA A 56 5.38 0.18 3.75
C ALA A 56 6.81 0.75 3.81
N PRO A 57 7.79 0.27 3.01
CA PRO A 57 9.16 0.81 3.04
C PRO A 57 9.18 2.32 2.75
N TRP A 58 8.43 2.75 1.74
CA TRP A 58 8.36 4.16 1.36
C TRP A 58 7.68 5.03 2.43
N ARG A 59 6.61 4.53 3.07
CA ARG A 59 5.96 5.22 4.19
C ARG A 59 6.88 5.44 5.37
N LEU A 60 7.73 4.47 5.67
CA LEU A 60 8.71 4.59 6.76
C LEU A 60 9.76 5.65 6.43
N ARG A 61 10.25 5.68 5.18
CA ARG A 61 11.16 6.75 4.71
C ARG A 61 10.52 8.13 4.81
N LEU A 62 9.27 8.27 4.34
CA LEU A 62 8.54 9.53 4.42
C LEU A 62 8.34 9.98 5.88
N SER A 63 7.96 9.04 6.75
CA SER A 63 7.77 9.31 8.18
C SER A 63 9.07 9.69 8.88
N ALA A 64 10.21 9.13 8.46
CA ALA A 64 11.52 9.49 8.98
C ALA A 64 11.87 10.95 8.61
N VAL A 65 11.69 11.33 7.35
CA VAL A 65 11.91 12.71 6.88
C VAL A 65 11.02 13.71 7.62
N GLN A 66 9.75 13.36 7.84
CA GLN A 66 8.82 14.22 8.56
C GLN A 66 9.17 14.37 10.04
N LYS A 67 9.72 13.33 10.68
CA LYS A 67 10.15 13.38 12.09
C LYS A 67 11.47 14.13 12.28
N GLU A 68 12.36 14.08 11.32
CA GLU A 68 13.67 14.78 11.37
C GLU A 68 13.52 16.29 11.14
N SER A 69 12.39 16.72 10.58
CA SER A 69 12.13 18.13 10.32
C SER A 69 11.42 18.77 11.52
N ASP A 70 12.09 19.66 12.23
CA ASP A 70 11.49 20.45 13.33
C ASP A 70 10.37 21.41 12.85
N GLU A 71 10.34 21.72 11.54
CA GLU A 71 9.30 22.49 10.88
C GLU A 71 8.40 21.61 9.99
N THR A 72 7.16 22.04 9.80
CA THR A 72 6.19 21.36 8.92
C THR A 72 6.65 21.47 7.46
N VAL A 73 7.28 20.42 6.94
CA VAL A 73 7.75 20.39 5.55
C VAL A 73 6.58 20.11 4.60
N PRO A 74 6.42 20.90 3.51
CA PRO A 74 5.43 20.62 2.47
C PRO A 74 5.55 19.20 1.94
N PHE A 75 4.42 18.54 1.67
CA PHE A 75 4.38 17.13 1.28
C PHE A 75 5.25 16.82 0.05
N ALA A 76 5.20 17.65 -1.00
CA ALA A 76 6.05 17.49 -2.18
C ALA A 76 7.56 17.50 -1.84
N ALA A 77 7.97 18.38 -0.92
CA ALA A 77 9.36 18.43 -0.46
C ALA A 77 9.74 17.21 0.38
N ALA A 78 8.84 16.73 1.24
CA ALA A 78 9.04 15.50 2.00
C ALA A 78 9.15 14.27 1.10
N VAL A 79 8.34 14.16 0.05
CA VAL A 79 8.39 13.06 -0.94
C VAL A 79 9.72 13.05 -1.68
N ARG A 80 10.22 14.21 -2.14
CA ARG A 80 11.54 14.30 -2.78
C ARG A 80 12.67 13.87 -1.85
N ARG A 81 12.61 14.28 -0.58
CA ARG A 81 13.62 13.94 0.44
C ARG A 81 13.57 12.47 0.85
N ALA A 82 12.39 11.86 0.89
CA ALA A 82 12.21 10.45 1.23
C ALA A 82 12.84 9.50 0.18
N GLY A 83 12.99 9.98 -1.06
CA GLY A 83 13.53 9.21 -2.17
C GLY A 83 12.70 7.96 -2.51
N GLY A 84 13.29 7.06 -3.28
CA GLY A 84 12.62 5.84 -3.75
C GLY A 84 11.53 6.12 -4.79
N ASN A 85 10.72 5.10 -5.10
CA ASN A 85 9.68 5.18 -6.11
C ASN A 85 8.30 5.46 -5.47
N ALA A 86 7.95 6.73 -5.32
CA ALA A 86 6.66 7.16 -4.77
C ALA A 86 5.46 6.62 -5.57
N GLN A 87 5.59 6.50 -6.90
CA GLN A 87 4.54 5.97 -7.76
C GLN A 87 4.27 4.49 -7.45
N LEU A 88 5.33 3.70 -7.23
CA LEU A 88 5.22 2.30 -6.82
C LEU A 88 4.62 2.17 -5.41
N ALA A 89 4.97 3.07 -4.50
CA ALA A 89 4.37 3.10 -3.16
C ALA A 89 2.87 3.43 -3.21
N MET A 90 2.45 4.35 -4.08
CA MET A 90 1.04 4.68 -4.29
C MET A 90 0.27 3.53 -4.94
N LEU A 91 0.88 2.81 -5.89
CA LEU A 91 0.33 1.54 -6.40
C LEU A 91 0.16 0.53 -5.26
N GLY A 92 1.17 0.38 -4.40
CA GLY A 92 1.09 -0.46 -3.21
C GLY A 92 -0.07 -0.10 -2.28
N GLN A 93 -0.24 1.20 -2.02
CA GLN A 93 -1.36 1.70 -1.23
C GLN A 93 -2.71 1.38 -1.90
N GLY A 94 -2.80 1.55 -3.21
CA GLY A 94 -3.98 1.21 -3.99
C GLY A 94 -4.31 -0.28 -3.96
N LEU A 95 -3.32 -1.17 -4.03
CA LEU A 95 -3.51 -2.62 -3.88
C LEU A 95 -4.07 -2.97 -2.49
N TYR A 96 -3.51 -2.37 -1.44
CA TYR A 96 -3.97 -2.57 -0.07
C TYR A 96 -5.42 -2.09 0.13
N LEU A 97 -5.75 -0.90 -0.38
CA LEU A 97 -7.14 -0.40 -0.40
C LEU A 97 -8.06 -1.24 -1.28
N GLY A 98 -7.54 -1.80 -2.38
CA GLY A 98 -8.24 -2.75 -3.23
C GLY A 98 -8.68 -3.99 -2.46
N ALA A 99 -7.83 -4.55 -1.60
CA ALA A 99 -8.19 -5.68 -0.73
C ALA A 99 -9.36 -5.32 0.21
N PHE A 100 -9.33 -4.13 0.80
CA PHE A 100 -10.45 -3.62 1.61
C PHE A 100 -11.72 -3.49 0.79
N ALA A 101 -11.64 -2.93 -0.41
CA ALA A 101 -12.81 -2.77 -1.27
C ALA A 101 -13.39 -4.13 -1.71
N MET A 102 -12.55 -5.13 -2.00
CA MET A 102 -12.99 -6.52 -2.22
C MET A 102 -13.74 -7.07 -1.01
N PHE A 103 -13.23 -6.84 0.20
CA PHE A 103 -13.90 -7.29 1.41
C PHE A 103 -15.26 -6.62 1.57
N THR A 104 -15.32 -5.29 1.43
CA THR A 104 -16.57 -4.51 1.56
C THR A 104 -17.61 -4.89 0.50
N ILE A 105 -17.20 -5.04 -0.76
CA ILE A 105 -18.15 -5.31 -1.86
C ILE A 105 -18.77 -6.71 -1.74
N ALA A 106 -18.06 -7.68 -1.14
CA ALA A 106 -18.60 -9.01 -0.90
C ALA A 106 -19.82 -8.99 0.05
N PHE A 107 -19.86 -8.05 1.01
CA PHE A 107 -21.06 -7.86 1.84
C PHE A 107 -22.21 -7.21 1.07
N VAL A 108 -21.90 -6.26 0.19
CA VAL A 108 -22.92 -5.55 -0.61
C VAL A 108 -23.63 -6.51 -1.56
N PHE A 109 -22.91 -7.47 -2.15
CA PHE A 109 -23.46 -8.44 -3.10
C PHE A 109 -23.89 -9.78 -2.47
N ALA A 110 -23.97 -9.84 -1.13
CA ALA A 110 -24.36 -11.04 -0.38
C ALA A 110 -23.53 -12.30 -0.72
N GLY A 111 -22.23 -12.12 -0.97
CA GLY A 111 -21.31 -13.23 -1.19
C GLY A 111 -20.04 -12.85 -1.96
N PRO A 112 -18.98 -13.69 -1.88
CA PRO A 112 -17.74 -13.46 -2.60
C PRO A 112 -17.90 -13.77 -4.09
N ASN A 113 -17.95 -12.72 -4.92
CA ASN A 113 -17.81 -12.84 -6.36
C ASN A 113 -16.45 -12.27 -6.80
N LEU A 114 -15.56 -13.15 -7.25
CA LEU A 114 -14.19 -12.77 -7.60
C LEU A 114 -14.12 -11.73 -8.72
N LEU A 115 -14.99 -11.84 -9.74
CA LEU A 115 -15.01 -10.90 -10.86
C LEU A 115 -15.44 -9.51 -10.38
N VAL A 116 -16.47 -9.43 -9.53
CA VAL A 116 -16.92 -8.16 -8.94
C VAL A 116 -15.85 -7.56 -8.04
N GLY A 117 -15.23 -8.38 -7.18
CA GLY A 117 -14.15 -7.95 -6.30
C GLY A 117 -12.97 -7.37 -7.09
N LEU A 118 -12.50 -8.08 -8.11
CA LEU A 118 -11.41 -7.62 -8.97
C LEU A 118 -11.79 -6.38 -9.79
N ALA A 119 -13.03 -6.31 -10.29
CA ALA A 119 -13.53 -5.16 -11.03
C ALA A 119 -13.58 -3.88 -10.18
N VAL A 120 -13.63 -4.00 -8.86
CA VAL A 120 -13.53 -2.85 -7.93
C VAL A 120 -12.08 -2.60 -7.51
N ALA A 121 -11.33 -3.64 -7.17
CA ALA A 121 -9.99 -3.50 -6.60
C ALA A 121 -8.94 -3.04 -7.61
N VAL A 122 -8.97 -3.56 -8.83
CA VAL A 122 -7.98 -3.23 -9.86
C VAL A 122 -8.03 -1.74 -10.22
N PRO A 123 -9.21 -1.12 -10.47
CA PRO A 123 -9.28 0.32 -10.65
C PRO A 123 -8.70 1.10 -9.47
N ILE A 124 -9.02 0.73 -8.23
CA ILE A 124 -8.47 1.43 -7.04
C ILE A 124 -6.94 1.36 -7.02
N ALA A 125 -6.38 0.19 -7.30
CA ALA A 125 -4.93 0.01 -7.39
C ALA A 125 -4.30 0.88 -8.48
N VAL A 126 -4.92 0.94 -9.66
CA VAL A 126 -4.44 1.71 -10.80
C VAL A 126 -4.62 3.20 -10.62
N PHE A 127 -5.73 3.67 -10.03
CA PHE A 127 -6.01 5.09 -9.83
C PHE A 127 -5.16 5.73 -8.73
N ALA A 128 -4.76 4.97 -7.71
CA ALA A 128 -3.92 5.49 -6.62
C ALA A 128 -2.63 6.20 -7.08
N PRO A 129 -1.79 5.65 -7.98
CA PRO A 129 -0.62 6.36 -8.49
C PRO A 129 -0.96 7.62 -9.29
N TYR A 130 -2.09 7.67 -10.03
CA TYR A 130 -2.52 8.88 -10.73
C TYR A 130 -2.95 9.99 -9.76
N VAL A 131 -3.72 9.63 -8.72
CA VAL A 131 -4.09 10.60 -7.68
C VAL A 131 -2.84 11.09 -6.95
N GLY A 132 -1.92 10.18 -6.63
CA GLY A 132 -0.64 10.49 -6.00
C GLY A 132 0.18 11.51 -6.81
N SER A 133 0.32 11.33 -8.13
CA SER A 133 1.08 12.26 -8.97
C SER A 133 0.45 13.67 -8.98
N THR A 134 -0.88 13.77 -9.08
CA THR A 134 -1.57 15.07 -9.08
C THR A 134 -1.45 15.81 -7.75
N LEU A 135 -1.47 15.10 -6.61
CA LEU A 135 -1.29 15.70 -5.29
C LEU A 135 0.15 16.20 -5.07
N ILE A 136 1.14 15.46 -5.56
CA ILE A 136 2.55 15.87 -5.50
C ILE A 136 2.78 17.12 -6.36
N GLU A 137 2.18 17.18 -7.55
CA GLU A 137 2.30 18.33 -8.45
C GLU A 137 1.65 19.59 -7.86
N ARG A 138 0.42 19.50 -7.33
CA ARG A 138 -0.28 20.64 -6.71
C ARG A 138 0.46 21.22 -5.51
N THR A 139 1.00 20.37 -4.63
CA THR A 139 1.74 20.81 -3.43
C THR A 139 3.17 21.28 -3.72
N SER A 140 3.60 21.25 -4.98
CA SER A 140 4.88 21.83 -5.41
C SER A 140 4.79 23.28 -5.87
N HIS A 141 3.56 23.78 -6.07
CA HIS A 141 3.27 25.14 -6.53
C HIS A 141 2.74 26.07 -5.41
N GLU A 142 2.60 25.54 -4.19
CA GLU A 142 2.33 26.28 -2.95
C GLU A 142 3.64 26.48 -2.17
#